data_AF-A0A8D0URW8-F1
#
_entry.id   AF-A0A8D0URW8-F1
#
_cell.length_a   1.000
_cell.length_b   1.000
_cell.length_c   1.000
_cell.angle_alpha   90.00
_cell.angle_beta   90.00
_cell.angle_gamma   90.00
#
_symmetry.space_group_name_H-M   'P 1'
#
loop_
_entity.id
_entity.type
_entity.pdbx_description
1 polymer ?
#
loop_
_entity_poly.entity_id
_entity_poly.type
_entity_poly.pdbx_seq_one_letter_code
_entity_poly.pdbx_strand_id
1 'polypeptide(L)'
;MSSEDREAQEDELLALASIYDGDEFRKAESVQGGETRIYLDLPQNFKIFVSGNSNECLQNSGFEHTICFLPPLVLNFELPPDYPSSSPPSFTLSGKWLSPTQKLDGCNKMTCTGCMQYFCWICMGSLSRANPYKHFTDPASPCFNRLFHAVDVNGEVWEDEAED
;
A
#
# COMPACT_ATOMS: atom_id res chain seq x y z
N MET A 1 3.56 18.87 24.79
CA MET A 1 3.66 19.57 23.50
C MET A 1 4.46 20.84 23.75
N SER A 2 5.65 20.92 23.16
CA SER A 2 6.42 22.16 23.15
C SER A 2 5.65 23.21 22.31
N SER A 3 5.93 24.51 22.51
CA SER A 3 5.29 25.55 21.69
C SER A 3 5.71 25.47 20.22
N GLU A 4 6.95 25.04 19.97
CA GLU A 4 7.55 24.92 18.62
C GLU A 4 6.93 23.76 17.83
N ASP A 5 6.74 22.59 18.46
CA ASP A 5 6.07 21.45 17.84
C ASP A 5 4.64 21.80 17.42
N ARG A 6 3.92 22.54 18.28
CA ARG A 6 2.55 22.97 17.97
C ARG A 6 2.50 23.91 16.77
N GLU A 7 3.39 24.88 16.71
CA GLU A 7 3.48 25.82 15.59
C GLU A 7 3.82 25.10 14.29
N ALA A 8 4.81 24.20 14.32
CA ALA A 8 5.17 23.37 13.17
C ALA A 8 4.01 22.50 12.65
N GLN A 9 3.22 21.92 13.55
CA GLN A 9 2.02 21.15 13.17
C GLN A 9 0.94 22.02 12.52
N GLU A 10 0.71 23.23 13.04
CA GLU A 10 -0.27 24.17 12.49
C GLU A 10 0.15 24.64 11.09
N ASP A 11 1.43 24.95 10.91
CA ASP A 11 2.02 25.37 9.63
C ASP A 11 1.97 24.25 8.58
N GLU A 12 2.29 23.01 8.96
CA GLU A 12 2.23 21.86 8.05
C GLU A 12 0.79 21.61 7.56
N LEU A 13 -0.20 21.62 8.46
CA LEU A 13 -1.60 21.42 8.08
C LEU A 13 -2.15 22.57 7.23
N LEU A 14 -1.69 23.80 7.47
CA LEU A 14 -2.04 24.95 6.63
C LEU A 14 -1.43 24.82 5.23
N ALA A 15 -0.16 24.41 5.14
CA ALA A 15 0.51 24.15 3.88
C ALA A 15 -0.23 23.07 3.08
N LEU A 16 -0.58 21.94 3.70
CA LEU A 16 -1.35 20.86 3.07
C LEU A 16 -2.72 21.36 2.56
N ALA A 17 -3.44 22.16 3.35
CA ALA A 17 -4.71 22.76 2.94
C ALA A 17 -4.60 23.78 1.80
N SER A 18 -3.38 24.27 1.51
CA SER A 18 -3.11 25.19 0.40
C SER A 18 -2.61 24.48 -0.86
N ILE A 19 -1.95 23.34 -0.70
CA ILE A 19 -1.43 22.53 -1.81
C ILE A 19 -2.56 21.71 -2.43
N TYR A 20 -3.39 21.10 -1.58
CA TYR A 20 -4.46 20.20 -1.98
C TYR A 20 -5.82 20.88 -1.80
N ASP A 21 -6.76 20.58 -2.70
CA ASP A 21 -8.12 21.08 -2.58
C ASP A 21 -8.91 20.30 -1.50
N GLY A 22 -10.13 20.76 -1.22
CA GLY A 22 -10.98 20.19 -0.17
C GLY A 22 -11.54 18.79 -0.48
N ASP A 23 -11.45 18.33 -1.71
CA ASP A 23 -11.82 16.96 -2.10
C ASP A 23 -10.64 16.00 -1.93
N GLU A 24 -9.40 16.48 -2.10
CA GLU A 24 -8.18 15.71 -1.92
C GLU A 24 -7.69 15.65 -0.47
N PHE A 25 -7.75 16.76 0.27
CA PHE A 25 -7.30 16.84 1.66
C PHE A 25 -8.34 17.46 2.59
N ARG A 26 -8.51 16.85 3.75
CA ARG A 26 -9.38 17.34 4.82
C ARG A 26 -8.67 17.27 6.17
N LYS A 27 -8.42 18.43 6.75
CA LYS A 27 -7.97 18.52 8.15
C LYS A 27 -9.02 17.93 9.09
N ALA A 28 -8.58 17.16 10.09
CA ALA A 28 -9.46 16.62 11.11
C ALA A 28 -9.89 17.71 12.11
N GLU A 29 -11.13 17.65 12.59
CA GLU A 29 -11.67 18.65 13.52
C GLU A 29 -11.17 18.45 14.96
N SER A 30 -10.89 17.22 15.36
CA SER A 30 -10.64 16.83 16.75
C SER A 30 -9.20 16.42 17.06
N VAL A 31 -8.36 16.22 16.05
CA VAL A 31 -6.96 15.79 16.19
C VAL A 31 -6.06 16.61 15.27
N GLN A 32 -4.78 16.75 15.62
CA GLN A 32 -3.80 17.32 14.71
C GLN A 32 -3.47 16.27 13.65
N GLY A 33 -4.00 16.45 12.45
CA GLY A 33 -3.95 15.44 11.41
C GLY A 33 -5.01 15.68 10.34
N GLY A 34 -5.19 14.70 9.47
CA GLY A 34 -6.16 14.80 8.40
C GLY A 34 -6.34 13.52 7.61
N GLU A 35 -7.23 13.63 6.64
CA GLU A 35 -7.56 12.61 5.66
C GLU A 35 -7.13 13.11 4.28
N THR A 36 -6.40 12.28 3.53
CA THR A 36 -6.12 12.49 2.10
C THR A 36 -6.73 11.37 1.27
N ARG A 37 -7.38 11.75 0.16
CA ARG A 37 -7.91 10.83 -0.84
C ARG A 37 -6.88 10.63 -1.95
N ILE A 38 -6.50 9.38 -2.19
CA ILE A 38 -5.54 9.01 -3.23
C ILE A 38 -6.27 8.28 -4.35
N TYR A 39 -6.18 8.84 -5.55
CA TYR A 39 -6.72 8.27 -6.77
C TYR A 39 -5.61 7.49 -7.47
N LEU A 40 -5.93 6.30 -7.97
CA LEU A 40 -4.99 5.49 -8.73
C LEU A 40 -5.30 5.56 -10.21
N ASP A 41 -4.27 5.83 -11.00
CA ASP A 41 -4.33 5.65 -12.44
C ASP A 41 -4.32 4.17 -12.78
N LEU A 42 -5.38 3.72 -13.44
CA LEU A 42 -5.49 2.34 -13.88
C LEU A 42 -4.91 2.15 -15.29
N PRO A 43 -4.15 1.07 -15.54
CA PRO A 43 -3.75 0.69 -16.88
C PRO A 43 -4.97 0.48 -17.80
N GLN A 44 -4.75 0.67 -19.10
CA GLN A 44 -5.80 0.36 -20.08
C GLN A 44 -6.19 -1.12 -20.01
N ASN A 45 -7.50 -1.39 -20.02
CA ASN A 45 -8.08 -2.73 -19.87
C ASN A 45 -7.81 -3.40 -18.51
N PHE A 46 -7.73 -2.63 -17.41
CA PHE A 46 -7.62 -3.20 -16.06
C PHE A 46 -8.85 -4.04 -15.70
N LYS A 47 -8.65 -5.32 -15.34
CA LYS A 47 -9.72 -6.26 -15.07
C LYS A 47 -9.78 -6.70 -13.62
N ILE A 48 -10.98 -6.75 -13.05
CA ILE A 48 -11.27 -7.31 -11.73
C ILE A 48 -12.09 -8.58 -11.85
N PHE A 49 -11.89 -9.49 -10.90
CA PHE A 49 -12.66 -10.73 -10.79
C PHE A 49 -13.61 -10.62 -9.61
N VAL A 50 -14.91 -10.83 -9.85
CA VAL A 50 -15.94 -10.81 -8.81
C VAL A 50 -16.46 -12.23 -8.58
N SER A 51 -16.24 -12.76 -7.38
CA SER A 51 -16.82 -14.02 -6.92
C SER A 51 -18.09 -13.75 -6.11
N GLY A 52 -19.26 -13.99 -6.69
CA GLY A 52 -20.54 -13.89 -5.98
C GLY A 52 -20.87 -15.17 -5.18
N ASN A 53 -21.49 -15.01 -4.01
CA ASN A 53 -21.98 -16.12 -3.20
C ASN A 53 -23.51 -16.23 -3.39
N SER A 54 -23.95 -16.78 -4.52
CA SER A 54 -25.37 -17.03 -4.78
C SER A 54 -25.70 -18.50 -4.49
N ASN A 55 -26.66 -18.72 -3.59
CA ASN A 55 -27.25 -20.04 -3.26
C ASN A 55 -28.08 -20.66 -4.41
N GLU A 56 -27.79 -20.33 -5.67
CA GLU A 56 -28.38 -20.99 -6.84
C GLU A 56 -27.27 -21.62 -7.67
N CYS A 57 -27.32 -22.94 -7.72
CA CYS A 57 -26.39 -23.79 -8.43
C CYS A 57 -26.66 -23.70 -9.94
N LEU A 58 -25.81 -22.96 -10.67
CA LEU A 58 -25.29 -23.33 -12.00
C LEU A 58 -24.22 -22.29 -12.39
N GLN A 59 -22.98 -22.76 -12.61
CA GLN A 59 -21.79 -22.05 -13.12
C GLN A 59 -20.82 -21.46 -12.06
N ASN A 60 -19.78 -22.26 -11.77
CA ASN A 60 -18.52 -21.88 -11.10
C ASN A 60 -17.67 -20.89 -11.94
N SER A 61 -18.23 -19.76 -12.36
CA SER A 61 -17.48 -18.75 -13.10
C SER A 61 -17.56 -17.41 -12.36
N GLY A 62 -16.47 -17.03 -11.70
CA GLY A 62 -16.30 -15.63 -11.29
C GLY A 62 -16.40 -14.74 -12.53
N PHE A 63 -17.06 -13.60 -12.40
CA PHE A 63 -17.25 -12.66 -13.50
C PHE A 63 -16.01 -11.76 -13.63
N GLU A 64 -15.46 -11.66 -14.84
CA GLU A 64 -14.37 -10.74 -15.17
C GLU A 64 -14.96 -9.43 -15.69
N HIS A 65 -14.62 -8.31 -15.05
CA HIS A 65 -15.08 -6.98 -15.44
C HIS A 65 -13.89 -6.06 -15.70
N THR A 66 -13.91 -5.34 -16.82
CA THR A 66 -12.95 -4.27 -17.05
C THR A 66 -13.46 -3.00 -16.38
N ILE A 67 -12.62 -2.35 -15.58
CA ILE A 67 -12.93 -1.10 -14.90
C ILE A 67 -11.94 -0.02 -15.31
N CYS A 68 -12.41 1.22 -15.34
CA CYS A 68 -11.57 2.38 -15.63
C CYS A 68 -11.18 3.15 -14.37
N PHE A 69 -11.88 2.94 -13.26
CA PHE A 69 -11.69 3.67 -12.01
C PHE A 69 -11.84 2.75 -10.81
N LEU A 70 -10.99 2.94 -9.81
CA LEU A 70 -11.16 2.38 -8.48
C LEU A 70 -11.67 3.47 -7.51
N PRO A 71 -12.49 3.11 -6.51
CA PRO A 71 -12.73 4.01 -5.38
C PRO A 71 -11.40 4.50 -4.78
N PRO A 72 -11.31 5.75 -4.31
CA PRO A 72 -10.05 6.28 -3.80
C PRO A 72 -9.58 5.49 -2.57
N LEU A 73 -8.26 5.44 -2.39
CA LEU A 73 -7.68 5.10 -1.10
C LEU A 73 -7.82 6.29 -0.17
N VAL A 74 -7.95 6.00 1.10
CA VAL A 74 -8.07 7.01 2.15
C VAL A 74 -6.88 6.82 3.08
N LEU A 75 -5.96 7.79 3.05
CA LEU A 75 -4.85 7.90 3.97
C LEU A 75 -5.26 8.83 5.11
N ASN A 76 -5.37 8.28 6.31
CA ASN A 76 -5.51 9.06 7.53
C ASN A 76 -4.14 9.21 8.18
N PHE A 77 -3.86 10.38 8.74
CA PHE A 77 -2.68 10.59 9.55
C PHE A 77 -2.98 11.41 10.80
N GLU A 78 -2.20 11.16 11.83
CA GLU A 78 -2.25 11.87 13.11
C GLU A 78 -0.84 12.28 13.51
N LEU A 79 -0.67 13.56 13.82
CA LEU A 79 0.56 14.16 14.33
C LEU A 79 0.56 14.03 15.85
N PRO A 80 1.49 13.28 16.45
CA PRO A 80 1.56 13.17 17.91
C PRO A 80 2.01 14.49 18.55
N PRO A 81 1.75 14.72 19.86
CA PRO A 81 2.05 16.00 20.52
C PRO A 81 3.54 16.38 20.61
N ASP A 82 4.44 15.49 20.22
CA ASP A 82 5.89 15.62 20.21
C ASP A 82 6.48 15.51 18.79
N TYR A 83 5.64 15.51 17.75
CA TYR A 83 6.06 15.71 16.37
C TYR A 83 6.25 17.22 16.08
N PRO A 84 7.28 17.62 15.32
CA PRO A 84 8.24 16.77 14.62
C PRO A 84 9.47 16.36 15.44
N SER A 85 9.63 16.89 16.65
CA SER A 85 10.88 16.78 17.40
C SER A 85 11.29 15.38 17.84
N SER A 86 10.33 14.51 18.19
CA SER A 86 10.60 13.21 18.84
C SER A 86 9.94 12.02 18.15
N SER A 87 8.67 12.13 17.78
CA SER A 87 7.90 11.02 17.21
C SER A 87 7.39 11.34 15.80
N PRO A 88 7.37 10.37 14.88
CA PRO A 88 6.81 10.56 13.54
C PRO A 88 5.27 10.54 13.56
N PRO A 89 4.60 10.99 12.48
CA PRO A 89 3.17 10.84 12.34
C PRO A 89 2.73 9.36 12.30
N SER A 90 1.54 9.09 12.80
CA SER A 90 0.87 7.80 12.63
C SER A 90 0.07 7.83 11.34
N PHE A 91 0.19 6.78 10.51
CA PHE A 91 -0.50 6.69 9.23
C PHE A 91 -1.38 5.45 9.16
N THR A 92 -2.58 5.59 8.60
CA THR A 92 -3.50 4.49 8.30
C THR A 92 -4.00 4.60 6.88
N LEU A 93 -3.66 3.62 6.04
CA LEU A 93 -4.16 3.52 4.68
C LEU A 93 -5.34 2.54 4.62
N SER A 94 -6.46 2.99 4.04
CA SER A 94 -7.67 2.18 3.90
C SER A 94 -8.25 2.28 2.48
N GLY A 95 -8.91 1.22 2.03
CA GLY A 95 -9.54 1.17 0.72
C GLY A 95 -10.42 -0.05 0.60
N LYS A 96 -11.58 0.07 -0.06
CA LYS A 96 -12.54 -1.05 -0.20
C LYS A 96 -11.99 -2.24 -0.98
N TRP A 97 -11.00 -1.98 -1.83
CA TRP A 97 -10.34 -2.96 -2.66
C TRP A 97 -8.92 -3.30 -2.17
N LEU A 98 -8.43 -2.62 -1.12
CA LEU A 98 -7.20 -3.02 -0.44
C LEU A 98 -7.49 -4.28 0.37
N SER A 99 -6.98 -5.41 -0.12
CA SER A 99 -6.91 -6.62 0.70
C SER A 99 -5.94 -6.38 1.85
N PRO A 100 -6.25 -6.81 3.10
CA PRO A 100 -5.30 -6.78 4.22
C PRO A 100 -4.20 -7.81 3.96
N THR A 101 -3.30 -7.47 3.03
CA THR A 101 -2.12 -8.25 2.70
C THR A 101 -0.97 -7.51 3.34
N GLN A 102 -0.57 -7.98 4.52
CA GLN A 102 0.60 -7.46 5.21
C GLN A 102 1.84 -7.86 4.39
N LYS A 103 2.40 -6.92 3.63
CA LYS A 103 3.79 -7.03 3.18
C LYS A 103 4.64 -6.54 4.34
N LEU A 104 4.94 -7.44 5.28
CA LEU A 104 5.93 -7.16 6.32
C LEU A 104 7.31 -7.09 5.66
N ASP A 105 7.92 -5.91 5.70
CA ASP A 105 9.37 -5.68 5.56
C ASP A 105 10.05 -6.30 4.32
N GLY A 106 9.41 -6.26 3.16
CA GLY A 106 10.07 -6.68 1.91
C GLY A 106 10.18 -8.21 1.72
N CYS A 107 9.55 -9.02 2.56
CA CYS A 107 9.53 -10.47 2.38
C CYS A 107 8.52 -10.91 1.30
N ASN A 108 8.99 -11.61 0.26
CA ASN A 108 8.18 -12.12 -0.83
C ASN A 108 7.44 -13.43 -0.50
N LYS A 109 7.60 -13.99 0.72
CA LYS A 109 6.75 -15.05 1.24
C LYS A 109 5.54 -14.42 1.93
N MET A 110 4.39 -14.47 1.26
CA MET A 110 3.14 -13.90 1.74
C MET A 110 2.22 -14.97 2.31
N THR A 111 1.27 -14.54 3.15
CA THR A 111 0.22 -15.41 3.70
C THR A 111 -1.13 -14.81 3.36
N CYS A 112 -1.99 -15.57 2.67
CA CYS A 112 -3.37 -15.16 2.45
C CYS A 112 -4.14 -15.24 3.77
N THR A 113 -4.73 -14.13 4.21
CA THR A 113 -5.49 -14.07 5.46
C THR A 113 -6.85 -14.77 5.39
N GLY A 114 -7.40 -14.95 4.19
CA GLY A 114 -8.67 -15.68 3.98
C GLY A 114 -8.53 -17.19 4.09
N CYS A 115 -7.54 -17.80 3.42
CA CYS A 115 -7.38 -19.26 3.38
C CYS A 115 -6.11 -19.78 4.09
N MET A 116 -5.33 -18.88 4.73
CA MET A 116 -4.06 -19.17 5.39
C MET A 116 -3.00 -19.80 4.49
N GLN A 117 -3.14 -19.71 3.15
CA GLN A 117 -2.18 -20.29 2.22
C GLN A 117 -0.95 -19.40 2.07
N TYR A 118 0.23 -20.03 2.07
CA TYR A 118 1.48 -19.34 1.75
C TYR A 118 1.62 -19.20 0.24
N PHE A 119 2.04 -18.04 -0.24
CA PHE A 119 2.28 -17.79 -1.66
C PHE A 119 3.47 -16.84 -1.86
N CYS A 120 4.11 -16.93 -3.03
CA CYS A 120 5.19 -16.03 -3.42
C CYS A 120 4.60 -14.76 -4.02
N TRP A 121 5.00 -13.59 -3.55
CA TRP A 121 4.55 -12.31 -4.08
C TRP A 121 5.01 -12.06 -5.52
N ILE A 122 6.19 -12.56 -5.90
CA ILE A 122 6.79 -12.30 -7.22
C ILE A 122 6.06 -13.06 -8.33
N CYS A 123 5.86 -14.37 -8.13
CA CYS A 123 5.28 -15.24 -9.16
C CYS A 123 3.83 -15.64 -8.88
N MET A 124 3.25 -15.21 -7.76
CA MET A 124 1.94 -15.63 -7.25
C MET A 124 1.79 -17.15 -7.04
N GLY A 125 2.91 -17.88 -7.06
CA GLY A 125 2.93 -19.33 -6.88
C GLY A 125 2.61 -19.74 -5.45
N SER A 126 1.81 -20.80 -5.31
CA SER A 126 1.54 -21.43 -4.01
C SER A 126 2.82 -22.01 -3.41
N LEU A 127 3.07 -21.71 -2.13
CA LEU A 127 4.22 -22.20 -1.38
C LEU A 127 3.82 -23.37 -0.48
N SER A 128 4.74 -24.31 -0.29
CA SER A 128 4.55 -25.42 0.65
C SER A 128 4.42 -24.89 2.08
N ARG A 129 3.47 -25.45 2.85
CA ARG A 129 3.36 -25.15 4.28
C ARG A 129 4.50 -25.75 5.11
N ALA A 130 5.05 -26.89 4.67
CA ALA A 130 6.14 -27.56 5.37
C ALA A 130 7.48 -26.82 5.21
N ASN A 131 7.73 -26.23 4.02
CA ASN A 131 8.94 -25.46 3.76
C ASN A 131 8.69 -24.38 2.69
N PRO A 132 8.11 -23.22 3.06
CA PRO A 132 7.77 -22.16 2.11
C PRO A 132 8.99 -21.45 1.54
N TYR A 133 10.14 -21.49 2.23
CA TYR A 133 11.35 -20.78 1.81
C TYR A 133 12.16 -21.55 0.77
N LYS A 134 11.93 -22.86 0.59
CA LYS A 134 12.57 -23.66 -0.47
C LYS A 134 12.44 -23.01 -1.85
N HIS A 135 11.30 -22.39 -2.13
CA HIS A 135 11.05 -21.68 -3.39
C HIS A 135 12.07 -20.57 -3.68
N PHE A 136 12.65 -19.96 -2.65
CA PHE A 136 13.62 -18.87 -2.80
C PHE A 136 15.08 -19.34 -2.73
N THR A 137 15.32 -20.59 -2.32
CA THR A 137 16.67 -21.18 -2.24
C THR A 137 16.92 -22.24 -3.31
N ASP A 138 15.92 -22.56 -4.14
CA ASP A 138 16.04 -23.49 -5.26
C ASP A 138 16.55 -22.77 -6.52
N PRO A 139 17.74 -23.09 -7.06
CA PRO A 139 18.26 -22.47 -8.28
C PRO A 139 17.39 -22.69 -9.52
N ALA A 140 16.52 -23.70 -9.53
CA ALA A 140 15.55 -23.92 -10.61
C ALA A 140 14.31 -23.01 -10.50
N SER A 141 14.14 -22.32 -9.37
CA SER A 141 13.03 -21.39 -9.17
C SER A 141 13.30 -20.06 -9.86
N PRO A 142 12.30 -19.49 -10.57
CA PRO A 142 12.42 -18.12 -11.12
C PRO A 142 12.54 -17.05 -10.02
N CYS A 143 12.28 -17.42 -8.76
CA CYS A 143 12.37 -16.54 -7.60
C CYS A 143 13.59 -16.84 -6.70
N PHE A 144 14.59 -17.57 -7.22
CA PHE A 144 15.84 -17.84 -6.51
C PHE A 144 16.51 -16.56 -6.02
N ASN A 145 16.92 -16.52 -4.75
CA ASN A 145 17.51 -15.38 -4.04
C ASN A 145 16.65 -14.10 -4.00
N ARG A 146 15.36 -14.20 -4.31
CA ARG A 146 14.44 -13.04 -4.27
C ARG A 146 13.51 -13.07 -3.06
N LEU A 147 13.91 -13.66 -1.93
CA LEU A 147 13.08 -13.65 -0.72
C LEU A 147 12.85 -12.22 -0.20
N PHE A 148 13.87 -11.37 -0.27
CA PHE A 148 13.82 -9.98 0.22
C PHE A 148 14.03 -8.93 -0.88
N HIS A 149 14.03 -9.33 -2.14
CA HIS A 149 14.24 -8.39 -3.26
C HIS A 149 13.00 -7.50 -3.40
N ALA A 150 13.12 -6.22 -3.04
CA ALA A 150 12.15 -5.20 -3.41
C ALA A 150 12.15 -5.07 -4.93
N VAL A 151 10.97 -4.94 -5.55
CA VAL A 151 10.93 -4.48 -6.94
C VAL A 151 11.30 -3.01 -6.84
N ASP A 152 12.55 -2.65 -7.17
CA ASP A 152 12.95 -1.26 -7.31
C ASP A 152 12.04 -0.65 -8.37
N VAL A 153 11.11 0.20 -7.93
CA VAL A 153 10.33 1.04 -8.83
C VAL A 153 11.29 2.14 -9.27
N ASN A 154 11.81 1.96 -10.47
CA ASN A 154 12.53 2.94 -11.30
C ASN A 154 13.88 3.42 -10.77
N GLY A 155 14.94 2.89 -11.40
CA GLY A 155 16.28 3.46 -11.36
C GLY A 155 16.34 4.79 -12.11
N GLU A 156 16.26 5.88 -11.36
CA GLU A 156 16.85 7.16 -11.74
C GLU A 156 17.90 7.51 -10.68
N VAL A 157 19.10 6.97 -10.89
CA VAL A 157 20.32 7.46 -10.27
C VAL A 157 20.62 8.78 -10.97
N TRP A 158 20.40 9.90 -10.29
CA TRP A 158 20.94 11.17 -10.72
C TRP A 158 22.44 11.14 -10.36
N GLU A 159 23.28 10.87 -11.35
CA GLU A 159 24.70 11.24 -11.28
C GLU A 159 24.75 12.76 -11.38
N ASP A 160 24.75 13.45 -10.23
CA ASP A 160 25.19 14.83 -10.19
C ASP A 160 26.71 14.82 -10.39
N GLU A 161 27.10 15.05 -11.64
CA GLU A 161 28.46 15.39 -12.03
C GLU A 161 28.92 16.60 -11.20
N ALA A 162 30.03 16.41 -10.47
CA ALA A 162 30.80 17.52 -9.95
C ALA A 162 31.54 18.20 -11.10
N GLU A 163 31.34 19.50 -11.30
CA GLU A 163 32.30 20.35 -12.00
C GLU A 163 32.26 21.80 -11.45
N ASP A 164 33.46 22.22 -11.01
CA ASP A 164 34.01 23.53 -10.59
C ASP A 164 33.47 24.31 -9.38
#